data_AF-A0AAF0YGT8-F1
#
_entry.id   AF-A0AAF0YGT8-F1
#
_cell.length_a   1.000
_cell.length_b   1.000
_cell.length_c   1.000
_cell.angle_alpha   90.00
_cell.angle_beta   90.00
_cell.angle_gamma   90.00
#
_symmetry.space_group_name_H-M   'P 1'
#
loop_
_entity.id
_entity.type
_entity.pdbx_description
1 polymer ?
#
loop_
_entity_poly.entity_id
_entity_poly.type
_entity_poly.pdbx_seq_one_letter_code
_entity_poly.pdbx_strand_id
1 'polypeptide(L)'
;MTAVFGVPGTYIAFFSANISNMCLPAAAASQDAVGVKPGTDKVEIVATLGISMASLVNKIILIPVILFGLWLLTIIPESVQNIFPFVLPAIFGAVLAQFAMKFPLYGIFALALGLAVHALPISLFLKNVTCIIIVLTIMILRERRKTVEKA
;
A
#
# COMPACT_ATOMS: atom_id res chain seq x y z
N MET A 1 5.64 -13.35 -6.75
CA MET A 1 6.21 -12.70 -5.55
C MET A 1 6.95 -13.68 -4.64
N THR A 2 6.49 -14.93 -4.53
CA THR A 2 7.17 -15.99 -3.76
C THR A 2 8.62 -16.25 -4.19
N ALA A 3 8.95 -16.09 -5.48
CA ALA A 3 10.33 -16.26 -5.97
C ALA A 3 11.36 -15.27 -5.38
N VAL A 4 10.91 -14.13 -4.83
CA VAL A 4 11.80 -13.09 -4.28
C VAL A 4 11.88 -13.17 -2.75
N PHE A 5 10.78 -13.56 -2.09
CA PHE A 5 10.62 -13.44 -0.64
C PHE A 5 10.30 -14.74 0.09
N GLY A 6 9.93 -15.82 -0.61
CA GLY A 6 9.31 -16.98 0.00
C GLY A 6 7.89 -16.73 0.52
N VAL A 7 7.22 -17.75 1.05
CA VAL A 7 5.89 -17.63 1.68
C VAL A 7 5.94 -16.75 2.94
N PRO A 8 6.85 -16.97 3.92
CA PRO A 8 6.88 -16.18 5.15
C PRO A 8 7.37 -14.75 4.91
N GLY A 9 8.37 -14.54 4.05
CA GLY A 9 8.82 -13.18 3.71
C GLY A 9 7.75 -12.37 2.98
N THR A 10 6.92 -13.00 2.14
CA THR A 10 5.77 -12.34 1.51
C THR A 10 4.74 -11.88 2.55
N TYR A 11 4.44 -12.72 3.55
CA TYR A 11 3.53 -12.36 4.64
C TYR A 11 4.02 -11.13 5.42
N ILE A 12 5.30 -11.12 5.80
CA ILE A 12 5.91 -10.01 6.54
C ILE A 12 5.95 -8.74 5.68
N ALA A 13 6.24 -8.87 4.39
CA ALA A 13 6.27 -7.73 3.46
C ALA A 13 4.88 -7.08 3.31
N PHE A 14 3.81 -7.88 3.24
CA PHE A 14 2.43 -7.37 3.25
C PHE A 14 2.08 -6.67 4.55
N PHE A 15 2.41 -7.28 5.71
CA PHE A 15 2.15 -6.66 7.01
C PHE A 15 2.92 -5.35 7.22
N SER A 16 4.14 -5.27 6.71
CA SER A 16 4.95 -4.06 6.79
C SER A 16 4.49 -2.93 5.87
N ALA A 17 3.60 -3.21 4.90
CA ALA A 17 3.05 -2.27 3.93
C ALA A 17 4.08 -1.41 3.16
N ASN A 18 5.33 -1.89 3.05
CA ASN A 18 6.45 -1.15 2.46
C ASN A 18 7.33 -2.08 1.59
N ILE A 19 6.68 -2.80 0.69
CA ILE A 19 7.32 -3.86 -0.09
C ILE A 19 8.39 -3.28 -1.03
N SER A 20 8.02 -2.30 -1.85
CA SER A 20 8.90 -1.81 -2.91
C SER A 20 10.09 -0.98 -2.42
N ASN A 21 9.92 -0.24 -1.31
CA ASN A 21 10.94 0.71 -0.86
C ASN A 21 11.82 0.17 0.28
N MET A 22 11.34 -0.79 1.07
CA MET A 22 12.12 -1.37 2.17
C MET A 22 12.33 -2.88 2.03
N CYS A 23 11.27 -3.66 1.83
CA CYS A 23 11.39 -5.12 1.86
C CYS A 23 12.17 -5.69 0.65
N LEU A 24 11.91 -5.16 -0.55
CA LEU A 24 12.60 -5.58 -1.78
C LEU A 24 14.12 -5.32 -1.74
N PRO A 25 14.60 -4.09 -1.44
CA PRO A 25 16.03 -3.87 -1.31
C PRO A 25 16.66 -4.58 -0.12
N ALA A 26 15.96 -4.71 1.02
CA ALA A 26 16.50 -5.43 2.18
C ALA A 26 16.68 -6.94 1.91
N ALA A 27 15.73 -7.56 1.19
CA ALA A 27 15.86 -8.95 0.76
C ALA A 27 17.00 -9.14 -0.23
N ALA A 28 17.13 -8.23 -1.21
CA ALA A 28 18.21 -8.28 -2.18
C ALA A 28 19.58 -8.10 -1.50
N ALA A 29 19.70 -7.13 -0.59
CA ALA A 29 20.93 -6.87 0.16
C ALA A 29 21.31 -8.03 1.09
N SER A 30 20.34 -8.66 1.78
CA SER A 30 20.63 -9.81 2.64
C SER A 30 21.06 -11.04 1.84
N GLN A 31 20.43 -11.28 0.67
CA GLN A 31 20.81 -12.36 -0.23
C GLN A 31 22.22 -12.17 -0.81
N ASP A 32 22.54 -10.94 -1.21
CA ASP A 32 23.87 -10.58 -1.74
C ASP A 32 24.96 -10.72 -0.66
N ALA A 33 24.70 -10.24 0.56
CA ALA A 33 25.64 -10.34 1.69
C ALA A 33 26.00 -11.78 2.07
N VAL A 34 25.07 -12.73 1.89
CA VAL A 34 25.29 -14.16 2.19
C VAL A 34 25.74 -14.95 0.94
N GLY A 35 25.66 -14.35 -0.25
CA GLY A 35 26.07 -14.99 -1.50
C GLY A 35 25.20 -16.20 -1.89
N VAL A 36 23.90 -16.14 -1.64
CA VAL A 36 22.98 -17.26 -1.92
C VAL A 36 22.55 -17.30 -3.39
N LYS A 37 22.53 -18.51 -3.98
CA LYS A 37 22.09 -18.71 -5.37
C LYS A 37 20.57 -18.60 -5.49
N PRO A 38 20.03 -17.79 -6.42
CA PRO A 38 18.59 -17.68 -6.68
C PRO A 38 17.93 -19.03 -6.92
N GLY A 39 16.72 -19.23 -6.39
CA GLY A 39 15.94 -20.46 -6.57
C GLY A 39 16.29 -21.61 -5.61
N THR A 40 17.07 -21.34 -4.56
CA THR A 40 17.33 -22.30 -3.47
C THR A 40 16.53 -21.94 -2.22
N ASP A 41 16.20 -22.92 -1.37
CA ASP A 41 15.47 -22.68 -0.12
C ASP A 41 16.20 -21.69 0.82
N LYS A 42 17.53 -21.62 0.71
CA LYS A 42 18.37 -20.68 1.48
C LYS A 42 18.05 -19.23 1.14
N VAL A 43 17.62 -18.93 -0.09
CA VAL A 43 17.24 -17.57 -0.54
C VAL A 43 16.00 -17.09 0.19
N GLU A 44 15.01 -17.98 0.35
CA GLU A 44 13.77 -17.69 1.07
C GLU A 44 14.02 -17.42 2.55
N ILE A 45 14.87 -18.23 3.20
CA ILE A 45 15.23 -18.04 4.61
C ILE A 45 15.95 -16.71 4.81
N VAL A 46 16.97 -16.43 4.00
CA VAL A 46 17.79 -15.20 4.12
C VAL A 46 16.99 -13.94 3.78
N ALA A 47 16.11 -13.98 2.78
CA ALA A 47 15.20 -12.88 2.48
C ALA A 47 14.21 -12.63 3.63
N THR A 48 13.62 -13.70 4.16
CA THR A 48 12.64 -13.58 5.24
C THR A 48 13.27 -12.94 6.48
N LEU A 49 14.48 -13.37 6.87
CA LEU A 49 15.23 -12.75 7.96
C LEU A 49 15.59 -11.30 7.69
N GLY A 50 16.08 -10.99 6.48
CA GLY A 50 16.42 -9.61 6.08
C GLY A 50 15.22 -8.66 6.15
N ILE A 51 14.08 -9.08 5.60
CA ILE A 51 12.83 -8.30 5.64
C ILE A 51 12.34 -8.14 7.09
N SER A 52 12.42 -9.21 7.89
CA SER A 52 12.01 -9.17 9.31
C SER A 52 12.81 -8.14 10.08
N MET A 53 14.13 -8.14 9.94
CA MET A 53 15.01 -7.20 10.63
C MET A 53 14.82 -5.76 10.13
N ALA A 54 14.73 -5.54 8.82
CA ALA A 54 14.45 -4.22 8.26
C ALA A 54 13.12 -3.66 8.79
N SER A 55 12.09 -4.50 8.84
CA SER A 55 10.78 -4.11 9.34
C SER A 55 10.79 -3.83 10.84
N LEU A 56 11.53 -4.61 11.63
CA LEU A 56 11.72 -4.38 13.07
C LEU A 56 12.42 -3.04 13.34
N VAL A 57 13.55 -2.78 12.67
CA VAL A 57 14.29 -1.52 12.81
C VAL A 57 13.43 -0.32 12.44
N ASN A 58 12.67 -0.42 11.35
CA ASN A 58 11.72 0.63 10.96
C ASN A 58 10.73 0.95 12.09
N LYS A 59 10.19 -0.07 12.77
CA LYS A 59 9.21 0.13 13.86
C LYS A 59 9.87 0.68 15.12
N ILE A 60 11.07 0.21 15.46
CA ILE A 60 11.85 0.72 16.60
C ILE A 60 12.13 2.22 16.44
N ILE A 61 12.38 2.69 15.22
CA ILE A 61 12.57 4.12 14.95
C ILE A 61 11.24 4.87 14.88
N LEU A 62 10.21 4.28 14.29
CA LEU A 62 8.92 4.94 14.08
C LEU A 62 8.17 5.19 15.39
N ILE A 63 8.21 4.26 16.34
CA ILE A 63 7.53 4.38 17.64
C ILE A 63 7.94 5.66 18.41
N PRO A 64 9.23 5.93 18.70
CA PRO A 64 9.63 7.13 19.41
C PRO A 64 9.33 8.41 18.62
N VAL A 65 9.41 8.38 17.28
CA VAL A 65 9.03 9.53 16.44
C VAL A 65 7.54 9.85 16.59
N ILE A 66 6.68 8.83 16.60
CA ILE A 66 5.24 9.01 16.83
C ILE A 66 4.98 9.56 18.23
N LEU A 67 5.62 9.01 19.26
CA LEU A 67 5.47 9.47 20.64
C LEU A 67 5.92 10.94 20.80
N PHE A 68 7.04 11.31 20.18
CA PHE A 68 7.52 12.68 20.14
C PHE A 68 6.54 13.60 19.38
N GLY A 69 6.01 13.14 18.24
CA GLY A 69 4.99 13.87 17.49
C GLY A 69 3.72 14.11 18.29
N LEU A 70 3.24 13.11 19.04
CA LEU A 70 2.09 13.24 19.93
C LEU A 70 2.32 14.29 21.01
N TRP A 71 3.51 14.29 21.62
CA TRP A 71 3.88 15.33 22.58
C TRP A 71 3.93 16.71 21.92
N LEU A 72 4.51 16.82 20.72
CA LEU A 72 4.59 18.08 19.98
C LEU A 72 3.21 18.68 19.66
N LEU A 73 2.21 17.84 19.39
CA LEU A 73 0.83 18.29 19.17
C LEU A 73 0.26 19.07 20.36
N THR A 74 0.70 18.78 21.59
CA THR A 74 0.23 19.49 22.80
C THR A 74 0.74 20.92 22.92
N ILE A 75 1.78 21.28 22.16
CA ILE A 75 2.44 22.60 22.20
C ILE A 75 1.98 23.46 21.01
N ILE A 76 1.52 22.82 19.94
CA ILE A 76 1.12 23.49 18.69
C ILE A 76 -0.25 24.20 18.88
N PRO A 77 -0.40 25.45 18.38
CA PRO A 77 -1.65 26.20 18.47
C PRO A 77 -2.81 25.54 17.71
N GLU A 78 -4.04 25.72 18.19
CA GLU A 78 -5.26 25.10 17.63
C GLU A 78 -5.46 25.39 16.14
N SER A 79 -5.04 26.57 15.65
CA SER A 79 -5.15 26.92 14.23
C SER A 79 -4.41 25.93 13.30
N VAL A 80 -3.32 25.33 13.77
CA VAL A 80 -2.56 24.34 12.99
C VAL A 80 -3.16 22.94 13.18
N GLN A 81 -3.75 22.65 14.35
CA GLN A 81 -4.37 21.36 14.61
C GLN A 81 -5.55 21.06 13.68
N ASN A 82 -6.29 22.11 13.30
CA ASN A 82 -7.40 22.03 12.35
C ASN A 82 -6.99 21.58 10.94
N ILE A 83 -5.69 21.55 10.61
CA ILE A 83 -5.18 21.14 9.30
C ILE A 83 -4.94 19.63 9.23
N PHE A 84 -4.63 18.96 10.35
CA PHE A 84 -4.33 17.53 10.37
C PHE A 84 -5.42 16.62 9.78
N PRO A 85 -6.73 16.90 9.96
CA PRO A 85 -7.78 16.12 9.31
C PRO A 85 -7.68 16.10 7.77
N PHE A 86 -7.06 17.12 7.14
CA PHE A 86 -6.87 17.17 5.69
C PHE A 86 -5.66 16.37 5.19
N VAL A 87 -4.78 15.92 6.08
CA VAL A 87 -3.59 15.13 5.72
C VAL A 87 -4.01 13.79 5.12
N LEU A 88 -4.99 13.11 5.71
CA LEU A 88 -5.45 11.81 5.23
C LEU A 88 -6.07 11.88 3.82
N PRO A 89 -7.03 12.79 3.54
CA PRO A 89 -7.50 13.05 2.17
C PRO A 89 -6.38 13.42 1.19
N ALA A 90 -5.41 14.22 1.62
CA ALA A 90 -4.30 14.64 0.75
C ALA A 90 -3.39 13.47 0.36
N ILE A 91 -3.07 12.57 1.29
CA ILE A 91 -2.27 11.36 1.01
C ILE A 91 -3.01 10.47 0.00
N PHE A 92 -4.30 10.18 0.23
CA PHE A 92 -5.09 9.38 -0.71
C PHE A 92 -5.24 10.07 -2.07
N GLY A 93 -5.41 11.39 -2.10
CA GLY A 93 -5.43 12.19 -3.31
C GLY A 93 -4.12 12.09 -4.10
N ALA A 94 -2.98 12.17 -3.42
CA ALA A 94 -1.66 12.02 -4.05
C ALA A 94 -1.43 10.60 -4.60
N VAL A 95 -1.92 9.56 -3.91
CA VAL A 95 -1.86 8.18 -4.41
C VAL A 95 -2.75 8.02 -5.65
N LEU A 96 -3.98 8.53 -5.62
CA LEU A 96 -4.88 8.54 -6.78
C LEU A 96 -4.26 9.28 -7.97
N ALA A 97 -3.63 10.43 -7.72
CA ALA A 97 -2.94 11.20 -8.75
C ALA A 97 -1.77 10.41 -9.36
N GLN A 98 -0.97 9.72 -8.55
CA GLN A 98 0.10 8.84 -9.05
C GLN A 98 -0.44 7.71 -9.94
N PHE A 99 -1.56 7.09 -9.56
CA PHE A 99 -2.21 6.08 -10.39
C PHE A 99 -2.81 6.66 -11.68
N ALA A 100 -3.42 7.85 -11.61
CA ALA A 100 -3.99 8.53 -12.77
C ALA A 100 -2.89 8.95 -13.78
N MET A 101 -1.73 9.41 -13.31
CA MET A 101 -0.59 9.72 -14.18
C MET A 101 -0.07 8.47 -14.91
N LYS A 102 -0.08 7.31 -14.24
CA LYS A 102 0.38 6.05 -14.84
C LYS A 102 -0.67 5.41 -15.77
N PHE A 103 -1.96 5.60 -15.50
CA PHE A 103 -3.07 5.01 -16.25
C PHE A 103 -4.22 6.03 -16.43
N PRO A 104 -4.08 7.02 -17.34
CA PRO A 104 -4.96 8.19 -17.39
C PRO A 104 -6.43 7.85 -17.66
N LEU A 105 -6.70 6.88 -18.53
CA LEU A 105 -8.06 6.45 -18.85
C LEU A 105 -8.76 5.85 -17.61
N TYR A 106 -8.05 5.05 -16.81
CA TYR A 106 -8.61 4.41 -15.62
C TYR A 106 -8.76 5.41 -14.46
N GLY A 107 -7.85 6.38 -14.36
CA GLY A 107 -7.94 7.47 -13.38
C GLY A 107 -9.19 8.34 -13.59
N ILE A 108 -9.51 8.68 -14.85
CA ILE A 108 -10.72 9.46 -15.18
C ILE A 108 -11.98 8.66 -14.84
N PHE A 109 -12.03 7.37 -15.18
CA PHE A 109 -13.15 6.49 -14.81
C PHE A 109 -13.33 6.37 -13.29
N ALA A 110 -12.24 6.21 -12.54
CA ALA A 110 -12.29 6.12 -11.08
C ALA A 110 -12.76 7.44 -10.43
N LEU A 111 -12.34 8.59 -10.97
CA LEU A 111 -12.73 9.90 -10.49
C LEU A 111 -14.21 10.20 -10.79
N ALA A 112 -14.67 9.88 -11.99
CA ALA A 112 -16.09 10.00 -12.38
C ALA A 112 -17.00 9.09 -11.51
N LEU A 113 -16.59 7.85 -11.28
CA LEU A 113 -17.31 6.92 -10.40
C LEU A 113 -17.33 7.43 -8.95
N GLY A 114 -16.19 7.92 -8.43
CA GLY A 114 -16.09 8.46 -7.08
C GLY A 114 -17.01 9.67 -6.83
N LEU A 115 -17.09 10.59 -7.80
CA LEU A 115 -17.99 11.74 -7.75
C LEU A 115 -19.46 11.32 -7.85
N ALA A 116 -19.79 10.38 -8.74
CA ALA A 116 -21.15 9.85 -8.88
C ALA A 116 -21.62 9.12 -7.61
N VAL A 117 -20.74 8.34 -6.99
CA VAL A 117 -21.00 7.71 -5.68
C VAL A 117 -21.19 8.77 -4.61
N HIS A 118 -20.36 9.82 -4.57
CA HIS A 118 -20.49 10.91 -3.60
C HIS A 118 -21.82 11.68 -3.72
N ALA A 119 -22.39 11.81 -4.91
CA ALA A 119 -23.65 12.51 -5.16
C ALA A 119 -24.91 11.76 -4.66
N LEU A 120 -24.83 10.45 -4.37
CA LEU A 120 -25.96 9.68 -3.87
C LEU A 120 -26.20 9.93 -2.36
N PRO A 121 -27.43 10.27 -1.92
CA PRO A 121 -27.76 10.55 -0.52
C PRO A 121 -28.01 9.25 0.27
N ILE A 122 -26.98 8.40 0.37
CA ILE A 122 -27.03 7.10 1.06
C ILE A 122 -26.08 7.12 2.28
N SER A 123 -26.46 6.44 3.36
CA SER A 123 -25.67 6.21 4.58
C SER A 123 -24.21 5.82 4.26
N LEU A 124 -23.27 6.43 5.00
CA LEU A 124 -21.81 6.32 4.80
C LEU A 124 -21.31 4.87 4.69
N PHE A 125 -21.95 3.94 5.39
CA PHE A 125 -21.60 2.53 5.40
C PHE A 125 -21.98 1.81 4.10
N LEU A 126 -23.18 2.07 3.57
CA LEU A 126 -23.63 1.49 2.29
C LEU A 126 -22.84 2.05 1.11
N LYS A 127 -22.40 3.32 1.19
CA LYS A 127 -21.59 3.98 0.17
C LYS A 127 -20.23 3.31 -0.03
N ASN A 128 -19.56 2.97 1.07
CA ASN A 128 -18.26 2.29 1.01
C ASN A 128 -18.39 0.85 0.52
N VAL A 129 -19.41 0.12 0.96
CA VAL A 129 -19.67 -1.27 0.54
C VAL A 129 -20.05 -1.35 -0.94
N THR A 130 -20.93 -0.47 -1.42
CA THR A 130 -21.33 -0.46 -2.84
C THR A 130 -20.19 -0.05 -3.75
N CYS A 131 -19.33 0.90 -3.36
CA CYS A 131 -18.16 1.28 -4.14
C CYS A 131 -17.18 0.10 -4.30
N ILE A 132 -16.92 -0.66 -3.22
CA ILE A 132 -16.07 -1.86 -3.27
C ILE A 132 -16.69 -2.93 -4.19
N ILE A 133 -18.00 -3.20 -4.07
CA ILE A 133 -18.68 -4.20 -4.90
C ILE A 133 -18.63 -3.80 -6.38
N ILE A 134 -18.93 -2.55 -6.73
CA ILE A 134 -18.94 -2.07 -8.11
C ILE A 134 -17.53 -2.14 -8.73
N VAL A 135 -16.50 -1.73 -7.99
CA VAL A 135 -15.10 -1.83 -8.47
C VAL A 135 -14.69 -3.29 -8.68
N LEU A 136 -15.04 -4.19 -7.75
CA LEU A 136 -14.77 -5.62 -7.88
C LEU A 136 -15.51 -6.23 -9.08
N THR A 137 -16.78 -5.90 -9.28
CA THR A 137 -17.55 -6.38 -10.44
C THR A 137 -16.96 -5.87 -11.76
N ILE A 138 -16.57 -4.60 -11.84
CA ILE A 138 -15.93 -4.02 -13.03
C ILE A 138 -14.56 -4.67 -13.28
N MET A 139 -13.75 -4.91 -12.24
CA MET A 139 -12.48 -5.63 -12.39
C MET A 139 -12.69 -7.05 -12.92
N ILE A 140 -13.62 -7.82 -12.35
CA ILE A 140 -13.90 -9.19 -12.76
C ILE A 140 -14.44 -9.25 -14.20
N LEU A 141 -15.34 -8.33 -14.58
CA LEU A 141 -15.86 -8.27 -15.95
C LEU A 141 -14.78 -7.88 -16.97
N ARG A 142 -13.86 -6.99 -16.58
CA ARG A 142 -12.77 -6.55 -17.45
C ARG A 142 -11.68 -7.61 -17.59
N GLU A 143 -11.44 -8.38 -16.53
CA GLU A 143 -10.56 -9.54 -16.56
C GLU A 143 -11.15 -10.65 -17.45
N ARG A 144 -12.46 -10.91 -17.34
CA ARG A 144 -13.16 -11.85 -18.24
C ARG A 144 -13.14 -11.41 -19.71
N ARG A 145 -13.28 -10.11 -20.02
CA ARG A 145 -13.15 -9.63 -21.41
C ARG A 145 -11.74 -9.77 -21.96
N LYS A 146 -10.69 -9.51 -21.16
CA LYS A 146 -9.30 -9.72 -21.59
C LYS A 146 -8.95 -11.20 -21.85
N THR A 147 -9.60 -12.13 -21.15
CA THR A 147 -9.43 -13.57 -21.39
C THR A 147 -10.15 -14.03 -22.65
N VAL A 148 -11.30 -13.42 -22.98
CA VAL A 148 -12.06 -13.71 -24.22
C VAL A 148 -11.41 -13.09 -25.46
N GLU A 149 -10.76 -11.93 -25.33
CA GLU A 149 -10.10 -11.23 -26.45
C GLU A 149 -8.70 -11.82 -26.80
N LYS A 150 -8.17 -12.70 -25.95
CA LYS A 150 -6.89 -13.41 -26.16
C LYS A 150 -7.03 -14.88 -26.59
N ALA A 151 -8.26 -15.39 -26.71
CA ALA A 151 -8.59 -16.73 -27.19
C ALA A 151 -9.08 -16.65 -28.65
#